data_AF-A0A927G219-F1
#
_entry.id   AF-A0A927G219-F1
#
_cell.length_a   1.000
_cell.length_b   1.000
_cell.length_c   1.000
_cell.angle_alpha   90.00
_cell.angle_beta   90.00
_cell.angle_gamma   90.00
#
_symmetry.space_group_name_H-M   'P 1'
#
loop_
_entity.id
_entity.type
_entity.pdbx_description
1 polymer ?
#
loop_
_entity_poly.entity_id
_entity_poly.type
_entity_poly.pdbx_seq_one_letter_code
_entity_poly.pdbx_strand_id
1 'polypeptide(L)'
;MKTCSICGKELPITDFPKKDKQRRRSYCKNCKLLRNEMVKARQIEILELEKGEQIEVRGKMSKGHRYSSFVSYEKAAQMVDEKVAYIVNPKLIRKYFDKETFRKLVFRRYGNSCFYCGDEATTIDHIIPKSQGGISSFSNCVPACSPCNEAKGSMNVDEFLYYYDLSTTIPGMSRVDSVRYGVMEMIEKLNYINIYLNMCLKKIEMEENALNDLVEIERLKEKVNEVNETINRYKKAGSQKVLV
;
A
#
# COMPACT_ATOMS: atom_id res chain seq x y z
N MET A 1 -29.04 -29.89 42.89
CA MET A 1 -29.37 -28.98 41.75
C MET A 1 -28.19 -28.03 41.54
N LYS A 2 -28.06 -27.42 40.35
CA LYS A 2 -27.04 -26.42 40.04
C LYS A 2 -27.60 -25.38 39.05
N THR A 3 -27.20 -24.12 39.21
CA THR A 3 -27.62 -23.02 38.34
C THR A 3 -26.65 -22.85 37.17
N CYS A 4 -27.19 -22.69 35.95
CA CYS A 4 -26.39 -22.43 34.76
C CYS A 4 -25.89 -20.98 34.71
N SER A 5 -24.58 -20.78 34.61
CA SER A 5 -23.94 -19.45 34.51
C SER A 5 -24.15 -18.72 33.18
N ILE A 6 -25.11 -19.15 32.35
CA ILE A 6 -25.39 -18.56 31.02
C ILE A 6 -26.89 -18.28 30.91
N CYS A 7 -27.73 -19.30 31.04
CA CYS A 7 -29.19 -19.14 30.94
C CYS A 7 -29.91 -18.95 32.29
N GLY A 8 -29.20 -18.99 33.43
CA GLY A 8 -29.77 -18.77 34.76
C GLY A 8 -30.68 -19.88 35.30
N LYS A 9 -31.02 -20.90 34.52
CA LYS A 9 -31.91 -22.00 34.95
C LYS A 9 -31.25 -22.90 36.00
N GLU A 10 -32.03 -23.32 37.00
CA GLU A 10 -31.66 -24.40 37.92
C GLU A 10 -31.94 -25.76 37.29
N LEU A 11 -30.92 -26.61 37.22
CA LEU A 11 -30.97 -27.90 36.53
C LEU A 11 -30.28 -29.01 37.35
N PRO A 12 -30.57 -30.29 37.07
CA PRO A 12 -29.82 -31.41 37.61
C PRO A 12 -28.33 -31.33 37.29
N ILE A 13 -27.47 -31.81 38.20
CA ILE A 13 -26.00 -31.78 38.04
C ILE A 13 -25.53 -32.57 36.80
N THR A 14 -26.30 -33.57 36.37
CA THR A 14 -26.08 -34.37 35.15
C THR A 14 -26.19 -33.56 33.87
N ASP A 15 -26.90 -32.44 33.87
CA ASP A 15 -27.09 -31.56 32.72
C ASP A 15 -25.96 -30.54 32.55
N PHE A 16 -24.92 -30.64 33.37
CA PHE A 16 -23.68 -29.88 33.24
C PHE A 16 -22.58 -30.79 32.68
N PRO A 17 -21.86 -30.38 31.62
CA PRO A 17 -20.75 -31.17 31.07
C PRO A 17 -19.67 -31.46 32.13
N LYS A 18 -19.04 -32.64 32.05
CA LYS A 18 -17.90 -32.98 32.91
C LYS A 18 -16.72 -32.05 32.58
N LYS A 19 -16.09 -31.49 33.62
CA LYS A 19 -14.78 -30.80 33.51
C LYS A 19 -13.66 -31.80 33.73
N ASP A 20 -13.83 -32.67 34.72
CA ASP A 20 -12.98 -33.81 35.05
C ASP A 20 -13.83 -34.87 35.77
N LYS A 21 -13.20 -35.87 36.39
CA LYS A 21 -13.91 -36.98 37.08
C LYS A 21 -14.81 -36.48 38.22
N GLN A 22 -14.44 -35.41 38.92
CA GLN A 22 -15.14 -34.92 40.11
C GLN A 22 -15.96 -33.65 39.85
N ARG A 23 -15.55 -32.80 38.89
CA ARG A 23 -16.13 -31.47 38.68
C ARG A 23 -17.00 -31.38 37.42
N ARG A 24 -18.04 -30.54 37.51
CA ARG A 24 -18.89 -30.14 36.39
C ARG A 24 -18.64 -28.70 35.99
N ARG A 25 -18.79 -28.38 34.70
CA ARG A 25 -18.72 -27.01 34.18
C ARG A 25 -19.81 -26.13 34.81
N SER A 26 -19.66 -24.81 34.73
CA SER A 26 -20.62 -23.84 35.28
C SER A 26 -21.85 -23.61 34.40
N TYR A 27 -21.80 -24.05 33.14
CA TYR A 27 -22.87 -23.93 32.15
C TYR A 27 -23.49 -25.29 31.81
N CYS A 28 -24.76 -25.30 31.43
CA CYS A 28 -25.47 -26.53 31.05
C CYS A 28 -25.11 -26.98 29.62
N LYS A 29 -25.46 -28.23 29.29
CA LYS A 29 -25.21 -28.83 27.97
C LYS A 29 -25.84 -28.01 26.82
N ASN A 30 -27.04 -27.48 27.01
CA ASN A 30 -27.75 -26.70 25.98
C ASN A 30 -27.05 -25.36 25.69
N CYS A 31 -26.43 -24.74 26.70
CA CYS A 31 -25.66 -23.51 26.53
C CYS A 31 -24.21 -23.75 26.09
N LYS A 32 -23.81 -25.00 25.81
CA LYS A 32 -22.44 -25.31 25.36
C LYS A 32 -22.12 -24.67 24.00
N LEU A 33 -23.07 -24.71 23.06
CA LEU A 33 -22.91 -24.09 21.74
C LEU A 33 -22.77 -22.57 21.86
N LEU A 34 -23.70 -21.92 22.57
CA LEU A 34 -23.64 -20.49 22.85
C LEU A 34 -22.34 -20.10 23.58
N ARG A 35 -21.87 -20.90 24.55
CA ARG A 35 -20.58 -20.69 25.21
C ARG A 35 -19.42 -20.72 24.21
N ASN A 36 -19.43 -21.68 23.28
CA ASN A 36 -18.40 -21.82 22.25
C ASN A 36 -18.44 -20.63 21.27
N GLU A 37 -19.63 -20.15 20.90
CA GLU A 37 -19.80 -18.94 20.09
C GLU A 37 -19.30 -17.71 20.83
N MET A 38 -19.61 -17.55 22.12
CA MET A 38 -19.04 -16.49 22.96
C MET A 38 -17.52 -16.60 23.12
N VAL A 39 -16.93 -17.81 23.14
CA VAL A 39 -15.47 -18.00 23.07
C VAL A 39 -14.93 -17.56 21.72
N LYS A 40 -15.58 -17.95 20.61
CA LYS A 40 -15.17 -17.57 19.25
C LYS A 40 -15.27 -16.06 19.03
N ALA A 41 -16.34 -15.44 19.52
CA ALA A 41 -16.52 -13.98 19.50
C ALA A 41 -15.46 -13.27 20.38
N ARG A 42 -15.09 -13.85 21.53
CA ARG A 42 -13.93 -13.40 22.34
C ARG A 42 -12.57 -13.73 21.73
N GLN A 43 -12.46 -14.70 20.82
CA GLN A 43 -11.23 -14.98 20.05
C GLN A 43 -11.01 -13.96 18.94
N ILE A 44 -12.02 -13.15 18.61
CA ILE A 44 -11.84 -11.84 17.99
C ILE A 44 -11.52 -10.83 19.11
N GLU A 45 -10.60 -11.18 20.01
CA GLU A 45 -9.81 -10.13 20.65
C GLU A 45 -9.04 -9.49 19.49
N ILE A 46 -9.24 -8.19 19.27
CA ILE A 46 -8.29 -7.42 18.49
C ILE A 46 -6.99 -7.51 19.29
N LEU A 47 -6.19 -8.53 18.98
CA LEU A 47 -4.89 -8.70 19.60
C LEU A 47 -4.09 -7.47 19.20
N GLU A 48 -3.74 -6.65 20.17
CA GLU A 48 -2.84 -5.53 19.95
C GLU A 48 -1.40 -6.03 20.12
N LEU A 49 -0.49 -5.50 19.31
CA LEU A 49 0.93 -5.74 19.50
C LEU A 49 1.37 -5.06 20.80
N GLU A 50 2.12 -5.78 21.62
CA GLU A 50 2.75 -5.20 22.79
C GLU A 50 3.84 -4.24 22.31
N LYS A 51 3.76 -2.97 22.71
CA LYS A 51 4.82 -2.00 22.42
C LYS A 51 6.12 -2.48 23.06
N GLY A 52 7.13 -2.72 22.25
CA GLY A 52 8.44 -3.22 22.67
C GLY A 52 9.47 -3.09 21.55
N GLU A 53 10.72 -3.43 21.81
CA GLU A 53 11.78 -3.24 20.81
C GLU A 53 11.66 -4.17 19.61
N GLN A 54 11.25 -5.43 19.83
CA GLN A 54 11.22 -6.45 18.78
C GLN A 54 9.99 -7.35 18.85
N ILE A 55 9.45 -7.67 17.68
CA ILE A 55 8.34 -8.59 17.44
C ILE A 55 8.85 -9.75 16.59
N GLU A 56 8.53 -10.98 17.00
CA GLU A 56 8.85 -12.17 16.22
C GLU A 56 7.95 -12.21 14.97
N VAL A 57 8.55 -12.48 13.81
CA VAL A 57 7.85 -12.66 12.53
C VAL A 57 8.12 -14.07 12.04
N ARG A 58 7.04 -14.86 11.91
CA ARG A 58 7.11 -16.20 11.31
C ARG A 58 6.60 -16.22 9.89
N GLY A 59 7.26 -17.00 9.05
CA GLY A 59 6.89 -17.18 7.65
C GLY A 59 7.18 -18.57 7.12
N LYS A 60 6.82 -18.79 5.86
CA LYS A 60 7.23 -19.95 5.07
C LYS A 60 8.08 -19.49 3.91
N MET A 61 9.13 -20.23 3.63
CA MET A 61 9.87 -20.16 2.36
C MET A 61 9.02 -20.78 1.24
N SER A 62 9.35 -20.47 -0.02
CA SER A 62 8.66 -21.05 -1.18
C SER A 62 8.71 -22.59 -1.21
N LYS A 63 9.80 -23.19 -0.71
CA LYS A 63 9.95 -24.65 -0.54
C LYS A 63 9.20 -25.24 0.67
N GLY A 64 8.40 -24.44 1.38
CA GLY A 64 7.58 -24.86 2.52
C GLY A 64 8.28 -24.83 3.89
N HIS A 65 9.61 -24.72 3.94
CA HIS A 65 10.36 -24.59 5.19
C HIS A 65 9.94 -23.34 5.98
N ARG A 66 9.77 -23.49 7.30
CA ARG A 66 9.40 -22.38 8.18
C ARG A 66 10.66 -21.61 8.57
N TYR A 67 10.53 -20.30 8.69
CA TYR A 67 11.57 -19.44 9.23
C TYR A 67 10.98 -18.51 10.28
N SER A 68 11.86 -17.99 11.15
CA SER A 68 11.56 -16.94 12.11
C SER A 68 12.63 -15.85 12.02
N SER A 69 12.23 -14.61 12.26
CA SER A 69 13.07 -13.42 12.30
C SER A 69 12.46 -12.40 13.26
N PHE A 70 13.22 -11.39 13.66
CA PHE A 70 12.73 -10.32 14.53
C PHE A 70 12.75 -8.97 13.79
N VAL A 71 11.73 -8.15 14.02
CA VAL A 71 11.61 -6.79 13.45
C VAL A 71 11.17 -5.81 14.53
N SER A 72 11.36 -4.50 14.32
CA SER A 72 10.88 -3.50 15.27
C SER A 72 9.35 -3.51 15.40
N TYR A 73 8.84 -2.98 16.51
CA TYR A 73 7.40 -2.82 16.71
C TYR A 73 6.74 -2.03 15.58
N GLU A 74 7.34 -0.92 15.14
CA GLU A 74 6.79 -0.06 14.08
C GLU A 74 6.65 -0.84 12.78
N LYS A 75 7.67 -1.63 12.44
CA LYS A 75 7.67 -2.46 11.24
C LYS A 75 6.65 -3.58 11.32
N ALA A 76 6.49 -4.21 12.49
CA ALA A 76 5.47 -5.23 12.70
C ALA A 76 4.05 -4.65 12.62
N ALA A 77 3.82 -3.48 13.22
CA ALA A 77 2.56 -2.76 13.15
C ALA A 77 2.20 -2.43 11.70
N GLN A 78 3.16 -1.90 10.92
CA GLN A 78 2.97 -1.63 9.50
C GLN A 78 2.61 -2.90 8.71
N MET A 79 3.26 -4.03 8.98
CA MET A 79 2.94 -5.30 8.31
C MET A 79 1.51 -5.80 8.60
N VAL A 80 1.01 -5.56 9.82
CA VAL A 80 -0.37 -5.92 10.20
C VAL A 80 -1.38 -4.95 9.60
N ASP A 81 -1.06 -3.66 9.59
CA ASP A 81 -1.92 -2.62 9.03
C ASP A 81 -2.11 -2.82 7.52
N GLU A 82 -1.01 -3.02 6.79
CA GLU A 82 -1.00 -3.28 5.34
C GLU A 82 -1.44 -4.70 4.96
N LYS A 83 -2.01 -5.45 5.92
CA LYS A 83 -2.62 -6.79 5.74
C LYS A 83 -1.70 -7.82 5.10
N VAL A 84 -0.39 -7.74 5.35
CA VAL A 84 0.59 -8.74 4.91
C VAL A 84 1.00 -9.73 6.01
N ALA A 85 0.62 -9.44 7.25
CA ALA A 85 0.73 -10.33 8.39
C ALA A 85 -0.50 -10.23 9.30
N TYR A 86 -0.66 -11.22 10.17
CA TYR A 86 -1.65 -11.23 11.23
C TYR A 86 -1.01 -11.53 12.58
N ILE A 87 -1.64 -11.04 13.65
CA ILE A 87 -1.17 -11.19 15.01
C ILE A 87 -1.56 -12.59 15.51
N VAL A 88 -0.57 -13.35 15.97
CA VAL A 88 -0.77 -14.66 16.61
C VAL A 88 -0.88 -14.49 18.12
N ASN A 89 -0.02 -13.64 18.67
CA ASN A 89 -0.05 -13.15 20.05
C ASN A 89 0.67 -11.78 20.09
N PRO A 90 0.62 -11.03 21.20
CA PRO A 90 1.15 -9.67 21.25
C PRO A 90 2.64 -9.49 20.87
N LYS A 91 3.45 -10.56 20.88
CA LYS A 91 4.89 -10.55 20.50
C LYS A 91 5.21 -11.34 19.23
N LEU A 92 4.20 -11.86 18.53
CA LEU A 92 4.39 -12.72 17.37
C LEU A 92 3.36 -12.40 16.28
N ILE A 93 3.87 -12.04 15.11
CA ILE A 93 3.08 -11.97 13.87
C ILE A 93 3.47 -13.09 12.91
N ARG A 94 2.53 -13.45 12.04
CA ARG A 94 2.75 -14.42 10.98
C ARG A 94 2.35 -13.85 9.64
N LYS A 95 3.22 -14.01 8.64
CA LYS A 95 2.94 -13.57 7.26
C LYS A 95 1.80 -14.38 6.66
N TYR A 96 0.91 -13.71 5.93
CA TYR A 96 -0.13 -14.38 5.14
C TYR A 96 0.45 -15.17 3.97
N PHE A 97 1.46 -14.59 3.31
CA PHE A 97 2.00 -15.10 2.06
C PHE A 97 3.51 -15.37 2.17
N ASP A 98 3.95 -16.47 1.54
CA ASP A 98 5.36 -16.66 1.20
C ASP A 98 5.77 -15.72 0.06
N LYS A 99 7.07 -15.67 -0.25
CA LYS A 99 7.64 -14.76 -1.26
C LYS A 99 7.03 -14.96 -2.65
N GLU A 100 6.82 -16.21 -3.07
CA GLU A 100 6.37 -16.53 -4.42
C GLU A 100 4.87 -16.27 -4.57
N THR A 101 4.07 -16.66 -3.58
CA THR A 101 2.65 -16.36 -3.53
C THR A 101 2.42 -14.85 -3.52
N PHE A 102 3.16 -14.10 -2.71
CA PHE A 102 3.06 -12.64 -2.67
C PHE A 102 3.36 -12.01 -4.04
N ARG A 103 4.45 -12.44 -4.69
CA ARG A 103 4.78 -11.99 -6.04
C ARG A 103 3.63 -12.23 -7.02
N LYS A 104 3.08 -13.45 -7.06
CA LYS A 104 1.95 -13.79 -7.95
C LYS A 104 0.74 -12.88 -7.71
N LEU A 105 0.46 -12.53 -6.46
CA LEU A 105 -0.63 -11.61 -6.12
C LEU A 105 -0.37 -10.16 -6.55
N VAL A 106 0.87 -9.68 -6.48
CA VAL A 106 1.26 -8.35 -6.99
C VAL A 106 1.04 -8.26 -8.50
N PHE A 107 1.53 -9.25 -9.26
CA PHE A 107 1.30 -9.34 -10.71
C PHE A 107 -0.18 -9.47 -11.06
N ARG A 108 -0.95 -10.27 -10.30
CA ARG A 108 -2.40 -10.37 -10.50
C ARG A 108 -3.14 -9.05 -10.26
N ARG A 109 -2.65 -8.23 -9.32
CA ARG A 109 -3.28 -6.94 -8.96
C ARG A 109 -2.95 -5.84 -9.96
N TYR A 110 -1.70 -5.75 -10.39
CA TYR A 110 -1.20 -4.62 -11.18
C TYR A 110 -0.92 -4.95 -12.65
N GLY A 111 -1.06 -6.22 -13.05
CA GLY A 111 -0.74 -6.69 -14.40
C GLY A 111 0.71 -7.14 -14.56
N ASN A 112 1.08 -7.43 -15.81
CA ASN A 112 2.40 -7.95 -16.18
C ASN A 112 3.32 -6.89 -16.81
N SER A 113 2.92 -5.62 -16.79
CA SER A 113 3.73 -4.51 -17.30
C SER A 113 4.55 -3.87 -16.19
N CYS A 114 5.76 -3.44 -16.54
CA CYS A 114 6.66 -2.72 -15.67
C CYS A 114 6.06 -1.37 -15.33
N PHE A 115 6.01 -1.05 -14.04
CA PHE A 115 5.50 0.22 -13.54
C PHE A 115 6.27 1.45 -14.05
N TYR A 116 7.55 1.28 -14.45
CA TYR A 116 8.44 2.37 -14.86
C TYR A 116 8.43 2.58 -16.38
N CYS A 117 8.76 1.56 -17.17
CA CYS A 117 8.90 1.68 -18.62
C CYS A 117 7.71 1.13 -19.43
N GLY A 118 6.79 0.40 -18.79
CA GLY A 118 5.65 -0.25 -19.47
C GLY A 118 5.96 -1.59 -20.14
N ASP A 119 7.23 -1.98 -20.32
CA ASP A 119 7.64 -3.28 -20.88
C ASP A 119 7.23 -4.47 -19.99
N GLU A 120 7.51 -5.70 -20.41
CA GLU A 120 7.21 -6.88 -19.61
C GLU A 120 7.96 -6.87 -18.25
N ALA A 121 7.20 -7.00 -17.16
CA ALA A 121 7.74 -7.08 -15.82
C ALA A 121 8.26 -8.49 -15.49
N THR A 122 9.51 -8.56 -15.06
CA THR A 122 10.19 -9.81 -14.70
C THR A 122 10.44 -9.92 -13.19
N THR A 123 10.33 -8.83 -12.46
CA THR A 123 10.62 -8.68 -11.02
C THR A 123 9.47 -7.97 -10.30
N ILE A 124 9.57 -7.85 -8.98
CA ILE A 124 8.80 -6.86 -8.22
C ILE A 124 9.81 -5.89 -7.62
N ASP A 125 9.49 -4.59 -7.64
CA ASP A 125 10.27 -3.57 -6.96
C ASP A 125 9.51 -2.97 -5.77
N HIS A 126 10.27 -2.43 -4.81
CA HIS A 126 9.80 -1.73 -3.63
C HIS A 126 9.83 -0.21 -3.86
N ILE A 127 8.66 0.44 -3.89
CA ILE A 127 8.51 1.91 -4.03
C ILE A 127 9.40 2.64 -3.01
N ILE A 128 9.27 2.28 -1.73
CA ILE A 128 10.22 2.61 -0.67
C ILE A 128 11.15 1.40 -0.51
N PRO A 129 12.46 1.54 -0.77
CA PRO A 129 13.40 0.42 -0.73
C PRO A 129 13.54 -0.14 0.69
N LYS A 130 13.89 -1.42 0.79
CA LYS A 130 14.04 -2.10 2.09
C LYS A 130 15.11 -1.46 2.98
N SER A 131 16.17 -0.94 2.38
CA SER A 131 17.25 -0.21 3.07
C SER A 131 16.75 1.05 3.78
N GLN A 132 15.67 1.66 3.27
CA GLN A 132 15.00 2.81 3.87
C GLN A 132 13.74 2.42 4.68
N GLY A 133 13.64 1.14 5.08
CA GLY A 133 12.57 0.67 5.96
C GLY A 133 11.36 0.06 5.25
N GLY A 134 11.23 0.22 3.92
CA GLY A 134 10.09 -0.26 3.17
C GLY A 134 9.81 -1.77 3.34
N ILE A 135 8.53 -2.11 3.45
CA ILE A 135 8.07 -3.50 3.63
C ILE A 135 7.57 -4.11 2.33
N SER A 136 7.52 -5.44 2.26
CA SER A 136 6.86 -6.13 1.15
C SER A 136 5.35 -6.15 1.36
N SER A 137 4.66 -5.23 0.68
CA SER A 137 3.21 -5.07 0.76
C SER A 137 2.59 -4.65 -0.56
N PHE A 138 1.27 -4.74 -0.67
CA PHE A 138 0.59 -4.39 -1.91
C PHE A 138 0.67 -2.89 -2.23
N SER A 139 0.79 -2.02 -1.23
CA SER A 139 0.99 -0.58 -1.41
C SER A 139 2.42 -0.21 -1.75
N ASN A 140 3.41 -1.00 -1.29
CA ASN A 140 4.82 -0.69 -1.47
C ASN A 140 5.51 -1.54 -2.55
N CYS A 141 4.86 -2.53 -3.15
CA CYS A 141 5.44 -3.37 -4.20
C CYS A 141 4.68 -3.27 -5.53
N VAL A 142 5.44 -3.06 -6.61
CA VAL A 142 4.93 -2.97 -7.99
C VAL A 142 5.67 -3.95 -8.92
N PRO A 143 5.06 -4.41 -10.04
CA PRO A 143 5.78 -5.14 -11.07
C PRO A 143 6.84 -4.25 -11.74
N ALA A 144 8.04 -4.79 -11.95
CA ALA A 144 9.14 -4.06 -12.60
C ALA A 144 9.96 -5.00 -13.49
N CYS A 145 10.47 -4.52 -14.63
CA CYS A 145 11.49 -5.26 -15.39
C CYS A 145 12.83 -5.21 -14.63
N SER A 146 13.70 -6.20 -14.86
CA SER A 146 15.00 -6.28 -14.18
C SER A 146 15.85 -5.02 -14.40
N PRO A 147 15.97 -4.46 -15.62
CA PRO A 147 16.75 -3.24 -15.85
C PRO A 147 16.28 -2.03 -15.04
N CYS A 148 14.97 -1.77 -15.01
CA CYS A 148 14.43 -0.64 -14.24
C CYS A 148 14.62 -0.84 -12.73
N ASN A 149 14.38 -2.05 -12.24
CA ASN A 149 14.56 -2.39 -10.83
C ASN A 149 16.02 -2.22 -10.39
N GLU A 150 16.96 -2.68 -11.22
CA GLU A 150 18.39 -2.51 -10.98
C GLU A 150 18.83 -1.04 -11.04
N ALA A 151 18.34 -0.29 -12.03
CA ALA A 151 18.62 1.15 -12.16
C ALA A 151 18.10 1.96 -10.97
N LYS A 152 16.93 1.61 -10.43
CA LYS A 152 16.39 2.23 -9.23
C LYS A 152 17.23 1.92 -7.99
N GLY A 153 17.64 0.66 -7.83
CA GLY A 153 18.48 0.23 -6.72
C GLY A 153 17.92 0.61 -5.34
N SER A 154 18.67 1.42 -4.58
CA SER A 154 18.29 1.88 -3.24
C SER A 154 17.65 3.28 -3.21
N MET A 155 17.34 3.86 -4.37
CA MET A 155 16.57 5.10 -4.43
C MET A 155 15.10 4.82 -4.09
N ASN A 156 14.44 5.81 -3.50
CA ASN A 156 12.98 5.79 -3.42
C ASN A 156 12.39 6.10 -4.82
N VAL A 157 11.09 5.84 -5.00
CA VAL A 157 10.45 6.03 -6.30
C VAL A 157 10.54 7.48 -6.80
N ASP A 158 10.43 8.47 -5.91
CA ASP A 158 10.39 9.88 -6.30
C ASP A 158 11.76 10.36 -6.77
N GLU A 159 12.80 9.96 -6.05
CA GLU A 159 14.20 10.18 -6.41
C GLU A 159 14.53 9.48 -7.73
N PHE A 160 14.12 8.21 -7.87
CA PHE A 160 14.34 7.49 -9.12
C PHE A 160 13.67 8.20 -10.28
N LEU A 161 12.37 8.50 -10.19
CA LEU A 161 11.60 9.17 -11.24
C LEU A 161 12.11 10.58 -11.56
N TYR A 162 12.72 11.28 -10.59
CA TYR A 162 13.37 12.57 -10.83
C TYR A 162 14.59 12.45 -11.75
N TYR A 163 15.39 11.38 -11.59
CA TYR A 163 16.56 11.10 -12.43
C TYR A 163 16.29 10.15 -13.60
N TYR A 164 15.12 9.51 -13.62
CA TYR A 164 14.74 8.50 -14.61
C TYR A 164 14.42 9.19 -15.94
N ASP A 165 15.48 9.42 -16.70
CA ASP A 165 15.42 10.01 -18.03
C ASP A 165 14.79 9.00 -19.02
N LEU A 166 13.53 9.26 -19.39
CA LEU A 166 12.81 8.55 -20.46
C LEU A 166 13.58 8.55 -21.80
N SER A 167 14.59 9.41 -21.97
CA SER A 167 15.44 9.44 -23.18
C SER A 167 16.41 8.26 -23.28
N THR A 168 16.70 7.55 -22.18
CA THR A 168 17.71 6.48 -22.18
C THR A 168 17.16 5.08 -22.48
N THR A 169 15.83 4.91 -22.58
CA THR A 169 15.22 3.58 -22.75
C THR A 169 14.52 3.39 -24.11
N ILE A 170 14.32 4.44 -24.91
CA ILE A 170 13.77 4.32 -26.27
C ILE A 170 14.89 4.59 -27.28
N PRO A 171 15.43 3.56 -27.95
CA PRO A 171 16.39 3.77 -29.04
C PRO A 171 15.78 4.68 -30.12
N GLY A 172 16.39 5.85 -30.34
CA GLY A 172 16.04 6.77 -31.43
C GLY A 172 15.21 8.01 -31.08
N MET A 173 14.91 8.28 -29.79
CA MET A 173 14.15 9.47 -29.41
C MET A 173 15.07 10.68 -29.17
N SER A 174 14.76 11.83 -29.79
CA SER A 174 15.64 13.01 -29.72
C SER A 174 15.52 13.75 -28.38
N ARG A 175 16.54 14.53 -28.01
CA ARG A 175 16.54 15.38 -26.81
C ARG A 175 15.34 16.34 -26.75
N VAL A 176 14.81 16.74 -27.91
CA VAL A 176 13.65 17.63 -28.02
C VAL A 176 12.35 16.88 -27.71
N ASP A 177 12.25 15.62 -28.13
CA ASP A 177 11.09 14.79 -27.88
C ASP A 177 11.00 14.38 -26.39
N SER A 178 12.14 14.11 -25.75
CA SER A 178 12.18 13.86 -24.30
C SER A 178 11.67 15.07 -23.49
N VAL A 179 12.12 16.28 -23.83
CA VAL A 179 11.63 17.52 -23.19
C VAL A 179 10.14 17.72 -23.45
N ARG A 180 9.66 17.44 -24.66
CA ARG A 180 8.24 17.55 -25.01
C ARG A 180 7.38 16.58 -24.19
N TYR A 181 7.80 15.33 -24.04
CA TYR A 181 7.09 14.34 -23.24
C TYR A 181 7.12 14.66 -21.74
N GLY A 182 8.26 15.09 -21.20
CA GLY A 182 8.36 15.52 -19.80
C GLY A 182 7.44 16.70 -19.47
N VAL A 183 7.32 17.66 -20.39
CA VAL A 183 6.37 18.78 -20.24
C VAL A 183 4.92 18.31 -20.30
N MET A 184 4.58 17.36 -21.20
CA MET A 184 3.23 16.80 -21.28
C MET A 184 2.84 16.03 -20.02
N GLU A 185 3.76 15.24 -19.46
CA GLU A 185 3.52 14.49 -18.22
C GLU A 185 3.34 15.42 -17.00
N MET A 186 4.12 16.51 -16.93
CA MET A 186 3.93 17.54 -15.90
C MET A 186 2.55 18.20 -16.01
N ILE A 187 2.08 18.47 -17.23
CA ILE A 187 0.74 19.02 -17.47
C ILE A 187 -0.35 18.05 -16.99
N GLU A 188 -0.21 16.75 -17.25
CA GLU A 188 -1.17 15.75 -16.79
C GLU A 188 -1.19 15.61 -15.26
N LYS A 189 -0.02 15.63 -14.61
CA LYS A 189 0.07 15.64 -13.13
C LYS A 189 -0.57 16.89 -12.53
N LEU A 190 -0.34 18.06 -13.12
CA LEU A 190 -0.99 19.30 -12.69
C LEU A 190 -2.51 19.23 -12.86
N ASN A 191 -3.00 18.65 -13.96
CA ASN A 191 -4.43 18.44 -14.17
C ASN A 191 -5.05 17.51 -13.13
N TYR A 192 -4.37 16.42 -12.77
CA TYR A 192 -4.82 15.51 -11.72
C TYR A 192 -4.90 16.20 -10.35
N ILE A 193 -3.86 16.96 -9.97
CA ILE A 193 -3.83 17.73 -8.72
C ILE A 193 -4.98 18.75 -8.70
N ASN A 194 -5.22 19.44 -9.81
CA ASN A 194 -6.30 20.43 -9.92
C ASN A 194 -7.68 19.77 -9.75
N ILE A 195 -7.92 18.62 -10.38
CA ILE A 195 -9.18 17.85 -10.20
C ILE A 195 -9.36 17.45 -8.73
N TYR A 196 -8.31 16.93 -8.10
CA TYR A 196 -8.35 16.51 -6.69
C TYR A 196 -8.63 17.69 -5.75
N LEU A 197 -7.98 18.83 -5.96
CA LEU A 197 -8.23 20.05 -5.20
C LEU A 197 -9.67 20.54 -5.37
N ASN A 198 -10.21 20.54 -6.59
CA ASN A 198 -11.60 20.90 -6.84
C ASN A 198 -12.60 19.97 -6.15
N MET A 199 -12.30 18.66 -6.08
CA MET A 199 -13.09 17.70 -5.31
C MET A 199 -13.04 18.00 -3.80
N CYS A 200 -11.86 18.34 -3.27
CA CYS A 200 -11.70 18.71 -1.87
C CYS A 200 -12.43 20.02 -1.53
N LEU A 201 -12.35 21.04 -2.40
CA LEU A 201 -13.03 22.33 -2.22
C LEU A 201 -14.56 22.16 -2.20
N LYS A 202 -15.13 21.36 -3.12
CA LYS A 202 -16.56 21.02 -3.13
C LYS A 202 -17.02 20.31 -1.85
N LYS A 203 -16.15 19.52 -1.22
CA LYS A 203 -16.46 18.76 0.00
C LYS A 203 -16.48 19.64 1.27
N ILE A 204 -15.88 20.82 1.20
CA ILE A 204 -15.80 21.78 2.32
C ILE A 204 -16.91 22.87 2.19
N GLU A 205 -17.83 22.74 1.21
CA GLU A 205 -18.85 23.76 0.89
C GLU A 205 -18.27 25.18 0.68
N MET A 206 -16.99 25.27 0.34
CA MET A 206 -16.38 26.52 -0.05
C MET A 206 -16.77 26.81 -1.50
N GLU A 207 -17.50 27.90 -1.72
CA GLU A 207 -17.80 28.39 -3.07
C GLU A 207 -16.50 28.66 -3.84
N GLU A 208 -16.52 28.34 -5.13
CA GLU A 208 -15.41 28.48 -6.11
C GLU A 208 -14.68 29.85 -6.05
N ASN A 209 -15.34 30.87 -5.50
CA ASN A 209 -14.83 32.23 -5.40
C ASN A 209 -13.73 32.44 -4.34
N ALA A 210 -13.55 31.55 -3.36
CA ALA A 210 -12.47 31.70 -2.37
C ALA A 210 -11.07 31.38 -2.93
N LEU A 211 -10.98 30.69 -4.07
CA LEU A 211 -9.70 30.32 -4.70
C LEU A 211 -9.12 31.46 -5.57
N ASN A 212 -9.96 32.40 -6.00
CA ASN A 212 -9.54 33.55 -6.81
C ASN A 212 -8.81 34.62 -5.97
N ASP A 213 -8.93 34.60 -4.65
CA ASP A 213 -8.25 35.58 -3.77
C ASP A 213 -6.77 35.24 -3.49
N LEU A 214 -6.28 34.10 -3.96
CA LEU A 214 -4.87 33.74 -3.83
C LEU A 214 -4.06 34.37 -4.97
N VAL A 215 -3.49 35.54 -4.67
CA VAL A 215 -2.49 36.30 -5.47
C VAL A 215 -1.41 35.39 -6.11
N GLU A 216 -1.08 34.27 -5.48
CA GLU A 216 -0.13 33.27 -5.98
C GLU A 216 -0.61 32.57 -7.27
N ILE A 217 -1.92 32.34 -7.43
CA ILE A 217 -2.52 31.64 -8.57
C ILE A 217 -2.53 32.55 -9.81
N GLU A 218 -2.86 33.83 -9.67
CA GLU A 218 -2.79 34.79 -10.79
C GLU A 218 -1.35 34.93 -11.29
N ARG A 219 -0.39 35.03 -10.36
CA ARG A 219 1.04 35.08 -10.68
C ARG A 219 1.55 33.83 -11.41
N LEU A 220 1.01 32.65 -11.06
CA LEU A 220 1.31 31.41 -11.75
C LEU A 220 0.67 31.36 -13.15
N LYS A 221 -0.55 31.89 -13.32
CA LYS A 221 -1.21 32.00 -14.63
C LYS A 221 -0.43 32.92 -15.58
N GLU A 222 0.09 34.05 -15.10
CA GLU A 222 0.94 34.95 -15.88
C GLU A 222 2.21 34.23 -16.38
N LYS A 223 2.90 33.50 -15.49
CA LYS A 223 4.08 32.71 -15.86
C LYS A 223 3.78 31.62 -16.89
N VAL A 224 2.64 30.94 -16.76
CA VAL A 224 2.21 29.94 -17.76
C VAL A 224 1.97 30.59 -19.13
N ASN A 225 1.39 31.79 -19.16
CA ASN A 225 1.20 32.54 -20.41
C ASN A 225 2.53 32.96 -21.05
N GLU A 226 3.49 33.47 -20.28
CA GLU A 226 4.83 33.81 -20.80
C GLU A 226 5.55 32.60 -21.42
N VAL A 227 5.44 31.44 -20.78
CA VAL A 227 5.99 30.18 -21.30
C VAL A 227 5.31 29.78 -22.60
N ASN A 228 3.98 29.89 -22.69
CA ASN A 228 3.23 29.57 -23.90
C ASN A 228 3.55 30.52 -25.07
N GLU A 229 3.70 31.81 -24.82
CA GLU A 229 4.13 32.78 -25.83
C GLU A 229 5.54 32.49 -26.34
N THR A 230 6.43 32.06 -25.45
CA THR A 230 7.79 31.65 -25.80
C THR A 230 7.78 30.41 -26.68
N ILE A 231 7.00 29.38 -26.31
CA ILE A 231 6.80 28.17 -27.12
C ILE A 231 6.26 28.53 -28.52
N ASN A 232 5.28 29.44 -28.61
CA ASN A 232 4.70 29.86 -29.88
C ASN A 232 5.69 30.64 -30.76
N ARG A 233 6.56 31.46 -30.17
CA ARG A 233 7.66 32.11 -30.90
C ARG A 233 8.63 31.08 -31.49
N TYR A 234 9.01 30.06 -30.73
CA TYR A 234 9.86 28.98 -31.22
C TYR A 234 9.19 28.14 -32.32
N LYS A 235 7.89 27.86 -32.21
CA LYS A 235 7.13 27.18 -33.28
C LYS A 235 7.14 27.99 -34.58
N LYS A 236 6.92 29.31 -34.51
CA LYS A 236 6.97 30.20 -35.69
C LYS A 236 8.38 30.28 -36.30
N ALA A 237 9.42 30.37 -35.46
CA ALA A 237 10.81 30.41 -35.93
C ALA A 237 11.26 29.08 -36.57
N GLY A 238 10.74 27.94 -36.08
CA GLY A 238 10.97 26.62 -36.68
C GLY A 238 10.30 26.46 -38.05
N SER A 239 9.11 27.04 -38.25
CA SER A 239 8.41 27.00 -39.54
C SER A 239 9.05 27.87 -40.63
N GLN A 240 9.85 28.89 -40.27
CA GLN A 240 10.57 29.75 -41.22
C GLN A 240 11.89 29.17 -41.73
N LYS A 241 12.44 28.13 -41.08
CA LYS A 241 13.68 27.46 -41.51
C LYS A 241 13.48 26.32 -42.53
N VAL A 242 12.24 26.02 -42.92
CA VAL A 242 11.90 24.93 -43.85
C VAL A 242 11.61 25.43 -45.27
N LEU A 243 11.71 26.75 -45.51
CA LEU A 243 11.53 27.37 -46.83
C LEU A 243 12.73 28.26 -47.19
N VAL A 244 13.93 27.67 -47.28
CA VAL A 244 15.05 28.13 -48.13
C VAL A 244 15.79 26.90 -48.62
#